data_AF-A0A7X8E7C1-F1
#
_entry.id   AF-A0A7X8E7C1-F1
#
_cell.length_a   1.000
_cell.length_b   1.000
_cell.length_c   1.000
_cell.angle_alpha   90.00
_cell.angle_beta   90.00
_cell.angle_gamma   90.00
#
_symmetry.space_group_name_H-M   'P 1'
#
loop_
_entity.id
_entity.type
_entity.pdbx_description
1 polymer ?
#
loop_
_entity_poly.entity_id
_entity_poly.type
_entity_poly.pdbx_seq_one_letter_code
_entity_poly.pdbx_strand_id
1 'polypeptide(L)'
;MEIVKDILKVDELKGYEEIETLVDTEIYLNQTKPDIENILWVDGKVEILSTKIIRDKVLVNGLIKFKVVYRSSEEELNIYTLETNSDFREEIEIEGITEDMIGETGYKLEYIEYDLVDERKVSLNAFVTLWGKVEQTNSVEIIGEVKEGQNLQFLKERIKYNDIFAREETYVLLKEAFEIGEELPAIEEVLKIDLHPYEKEINIS
;
A
#
# COMPACT_ATOMS: atom_id res chain seq x y z
N MET A 1 -49.16 8.72 -20.36
CA MET A 1 -48.02 7.84 -20.05
C MET A 1 -46.84 8.70 -19.69
N GLU A 2 -46.70 8.93 -18.40
CA GLU A 2 -45.59 9.61 -17.76
C GLU A 2 -44.65 8.54 -17.21
N ILE A 3 -43.35 8.65 -17.46
CA ILE A 3 -42.36 7.68 -17.00
C ILE A 3 -41.46 8.39 -16.00
N VAL A 4 -41.41 7.87 -14.78
CA VAL A 4 -40.49 8.30 -13.74
C VAL A 4 -39.19 7.51 -13.91
N LYS A 5 -38.10 8.24 -14.12
CA LYS A 5 -36.76 7.73 -14.32
C LYS A 5 -35.93 8.04 -13.09
N ASP A 6 -35.16 7.07 -12.62
CA ASP A 6 -34.16 7.22 -11.57
C ASP A 6 -32.77 6.92 -12.15
N ILE A 7 -31.72 7.51 -11.57
CA ILE A 7 -30.33 7.28 -11.98
C ILE A 7 -29.63 6.51 -10.87
N LEU A 8 -29.10 5.35 -11.21
CA LEU A 8 -28.24 4.54 -10.36
C LEU A 8 -26.78 4.76 -10.73
N LYS A 9 -25.92 5.03 -9.74
CA LYS A 9 -24.47 5.00 -9.91
C LYS A 9 -23.97 3.62 -9.52
N VAL A 10 -23.20 3.00 -10.39
CA VAL A 10 -22.66 1.64 -10.19
C VAL A 10 -21.18 1.66 -10.51
N ASP A 11 -20.35 1.24 -9.56
CA ASP A 11 -18.93 1.06 -9.79
C ASP A 11 -18.68 -0.32 -10.43
N GLU A 12 -17.98 -0.30 -11.56
CA GLU A 12 -17.60 -1.49 -12.31
C GLU A 12 -16.07 -1.66 -12.23
N LEU A 13 -15.61 -2.82 -11.77
CA LEU A 13 -14.20 -3.18 -11.83
C LEU A 13 -13.78 -3.31 -13.30
N LYS A 14 -12.84 -2.47 -13.73
CA LYS A 14 -12.27 -2.50 -15.08
C LYS A 14 -11.05 -3.38 -15.19
N GLY A 15 -10.26 -3.47 -14.12
CA GLY A 15 -9.18 -4.42 -14.05
C GLY A 15 -8.48 -4.44 -12.72
N TYR A 16 -7.73 -5.51 -12.51
CA TYR A 16 -6.86 -5.73 -11.38
C TYR A 16 -5.66 -6.52 -11.86
N GLU A 17 -4.46 -6.00 -11.65
CA GLU A 17 -3.22 -6.67 -12.04
C GLU A 17 -2.17 -6.49 -10.95
N GLU A 18 -1.28 -7.47 -10.85
CA GLU A 18 -0.14 -7.48 -9.94
C GLU A 18 1.16 -7.63 -10.73
N ILE A 19 2.19 -6.93 -10.28
CA ILE A 19 3.56 -7.05 -10.81
C ILE A 19 4.54 -7.21 -9.66
N GLU A 20 5.65 -7.87 -9.94
CA GLU A 20 6.78 -7.97 -9.02
C GLU A 20 7.89 -7.03 -9.50
N THR A 21 8.48 -6.27 -8.57
CA THR A 21 9.64 -5.41 -8.84
C THR A 21 10.75 -5.67 -7.83
N LEU A 22 11.99 -5.51 -8.31
CA LEU A 22 13.20 -5.55 -7.51
C LEU A 22 13.74 -4.14 -7.37
N VAL A 23 13.83 -3.66 -6.14
CA VAL A 23 14.39 -2.35 -5.82
C VAL A 23 15.69 -2.54 -5.07
N ASP A 24 16.81 -2.25 -5.74
CA ASP A 24 18.14 -2.36 -5.18
C ASP A 24 18.68 -1.01 -4.68
N THR A 25 19.59 -1.08 -3.70
CA THR A 25 20.37 0.07 -3.24
C THR A 25 21.65 -0.39 -2.55
N GLU A 26 22.56 0.55 -2.34
CA GLU A 26 23.79 0.34 -1.58
C GLU A 26 23.89 1.39 -0.48
N ILE A 27 24.37 0.96 0.69
CA ILE A 27 24.64 1.84 1.81
C ILE A 27 26.12 1.81 2.15
N TYR A 28 26.70 3.00 2.23
CA TYR A 28 28.11 3.23 2.55
C TYR A 28 28.22 3.78 3.97
N LEU A 29 29.08 3.18 4.79
CA LEU A 29 29.34 3.69 6.14
C LEU A 29 30.07 5.03 6.07
N ASN A 30 29.49 6.03 6.72
CA ASN A 30 30.14 7.32 6.91
C ASN A 30 31.38 7.19 7.82
N GLN A 31 32.32 8.14 7.72
CA GLN A 31 33.61 8.07 8.43
C GLN A 31 33.50 8.01 9.96
N THR A 32 32.32 8.33 10.52
CA THR A 32 32.08 8.34 11.97
C THR A 32 31.60 7.00 12.51
N LYS A 33 31.18 6.07 11.63
CA LYS A 33 30.64 4.77 12.03
C LYS A 33 31.71 3.68 11.98
N PRO A 34 31.76 2.80 13.00
CA PRO A 34 32.72 1.70 13.05
C PRO A 34 32.39 0.65 11.99
N ASP A 35 33.37 -0.17 11.64
CA ASP A 35 33.24 -1.18 10.60
C ASP A 35 32.23 -2.27 11.00
N ILE A 36 31.54 -2.82 10.01
CA ILE A 36 30.52 -3.86 10.18
C ILE A 36 31.22 -5.20 10.39
N GLU A 37 30.95 -5.83 11.54
CA GLU A 37 31.30 -7.24 11.75
C GLU A 37 30.19 -8.16 11.25
N ASN A 38 28.94 -7.88 11.64
CA ASN A 38 27.78 -8.70 11.26
C ASN A 38 26.53 -7.83 11.09
N ILE A 39 25.75 -8.13 10.05
CA ILE A 39 24.40 -7.60 9.91
C ILE A 39 23.48 -8.47 10.78
N LEU A 40 22.78 -7.82 11.70
CA LEU A 40 21.88 -8.48 12.65
C LEU A 40 20.45 -8.53 12.10
N TRP A 41 20.06 -7.48 11.38
CA TRP A 41 18.71 -7.35 10.85
C TRP A 41 18.62 -6.29 9.75
N VAL A 42 17.67 -6.49 8.83
CA VAL A 42 17.34 -5.57 7.74
C VAL A 42 15.83 -5.44 7.64
N ASP A 43 15.36 -4.23 7.38
CA ASP A 43 13.95 -3.91 7.15
C ASP A 43 13.76 -2.90 6.03
N GLY A 44 12.54 -2.81 5.55
CA GLY A 44 12.13 -1.83 4.58
C GLY A 44 10.70 -1.38 4.79
N LYS A 45 10.45 -0.10 4.58
CA LYS A 45 9.10 0.45 4.50
C LYS A 45 8.88 1.06 3.12
N VAL A 46 7.92 0.51 2.39
CA VAL A 46 7.49 1.04 1.09
C VAL A 46 6.50 2.18 1.32
N GLU A 47 6.67 3.27 0.59
CA GLU A 47 5.75 4.41 0.56
C GLU A 47 5.40 4.71 -0.90
N ILE A 48 4.11 4.60 -1.25
CA ILE A 48 3.60 5.03 -2.55
C ILE A 48 3.49 6.57 -2.52
N LEU A 49 4.25 7.24 -3.36
CA LEU A 49 4.32 8.70 -3.43
C LEU A 49 3.25 9.27 -4.37
N SER A 50 2.99 8.59 -5.48
CA SER A 50 1.94 8.98 -6.42
C SER A 50 1.51 7.82 -7.29
N THR A 51 0.23 7.86 -7.65
CA THR A 51 -0.39 6.93 -8.60
C THR A 51 -1.05 7.76 -9.69
N LYS A 52 -0.81 7.41 -10.95
CA LYS A 52 -1.44 8.07 -12.10
C LYS A 52 -1.95 7.03 -13.09
N ILE A 53 -3.25 7.06 -13.37
CA ILE A 53 -3.81 6.30 -14.50
C ILE A 53 -3.49 7.07 -15.79
N ILE A 54 -3.00 6.33 -16.78
CA ILE A 54 -2.96 6.74 -18.19
C ILE A 54 -3.68 5.67 -19.01
N ARG A 55 -3.80 5.89 -20.32
CA ARG A 55 -4.39 4.90 -21.21
C ARG A 55 -3.66 3.56 -21.07
N ASP A 56 -4.44 2.51 -20.78
CA ASP A 56 -4.02 1.11 -20.67
C ASP A 56 -2.98 0.82 -19.55
N LYS A 57 -2.65 1.79 -18.67
CA LYS A 57 -1.62 1.63 -17.63
C LYS A 57 -1.85 2.44 -16.36
N VAL A 58 -1.40 1.92 -15.23
CA VAL A 58 -1.26 2.63 -13.95
C VAL A 58 0.22 2.86 -13.66
N LEU A 59 0.61 4.13 -13.57
CA LEU A 59 1.97 4.54 -13.21
C LEU A 59 2.08 4.68 -11.69
N VAL A 60 3.01 3.97 -11.07
CA VAL A 60 3.25 3.98 -9.63
C VAL A 60 4.64 4.55 -9.38
N ASN A 61 4.73 5.64 -8.61
CA ASN A 61 5.99 6.12 -8.06
C ASN A 61 5.98 5.86 -6.57
N GLY A 62 7.04 5.24 -6.07
CA GLY A 62 7.23 5.02 -4.65
C GLY A 62 8.68 5.14 -4.23
N LEU A 63 8.90 5.00 -2.93
CA LEU A 63 10.23 4.86 -2.35
C LEU A 63 10.21 3.76 -1.29
N ILE A 64 11.35 3.11 -1.09
CA ILE A 64 11.58 2.19 0.01
C ILE A 64 12.57 2.83 0.97
N LYS A 65 12.21 2.93 2.25
CA LYS A 65 13.11 3.32 3.34
C LYS A 65 13.68 2.06 3.96
N PHE A 66 14.98 1.84 3.77
CA PHE A 66 15.69 0.71 4.34
C PHE A 66 16.28 1.06 5.70
N LYS A 67 16.26 0.10 6.62
CA LYS A 67 16.95 0.16 7.90
C LYS A 67 17.78 -1.10 8.08
N VAL A 68 19.06 -0.93 8.40
CA VAL A 68 20.00 -2.02 8.69
C VAL A 68 20.48 -1.87 10.12
N VAL A 69 20.42 -2.96 10.89
CA VAL A 69 21.01 -3.05 12.24
C VAL A 69 22.21 -3.97 12.16
N TYR A 70 23.36 -3.49 12.64
CA TYR A 70 24.61 -4.24 12.57
C TYR A 70 25.39 -4.16 13.88
N ARG A 71 26.27 -5.13 14.08
CA ARG A 71 27.25 -5.18 15.16
C ARG A 71 28.59 -4.65 14.65
N SER A 72 29.21 -3.74 15.40
CA SER A 72 30.55 -3.23 15.05
C SER A 72 31.64 -4.25 15.31
N SER A 73 32.78 -4.10 14.63
CA SER A 73 33.99 -4.90 14.85
C SER A 73 34.90 -4.38 15.97
N GLU A 74 34.41 -3.44 16.79
CA GLU A 74 35.17 -2.86 17.91
C GLU A 74 35.23 -3.82 19.11
N GLU A 75 36.17 -3.58 20.05
CA GLU A 75 36.31 -4.42 21.25
C GLU A 75 35.06 -4.38 22.14
N GLU A 76 34.39 -3.22 22.21
CA GLU A 76 33.05 -3.11 22.75
C GLU A 76 32.03 -3.43 21.64
N LEU A 77 31.33 -4.55 21.78
CA LEU A 77 30.34 -5.06 20.82
C LEU A 77 29.07 -4.20 20.81
N ASN A 78 29.19 -3.00 20.23
CA ASN A 78 28.10 -2.05 20.13
C ASN A 78 27.22 -2.35 18.90
N ILE A 79 25.93 -2.05 19.03
CA ILE A 79 24.93 -2.20 17.97
C ILE A 79 24.67 -0.83 17.36
N TYR A 80 24.64 -0.77 16.03
CA TYR A 80 24.43 0.46 15.28
C TYR A 80 23.37 0.27 14.21
N THR A 81 22.76 1.39 13.80
CA THR A 81 21.77 1.45 12.73
C THR A 81 22.33 2.15 11.51
N LEU A 82 21.87 1.79 10.31
CA LEU A 82 22.09 2.52 9.07
C LEU A 82 20.75 2.65 8.35
N GLU A 83 20.55 3.78 7.67
CA GLU A 83 19.31 4.06 6.94
C GLU A 83 19.66 4.61 5.56
N THR A 84 18.91 4.17 4.55
CA THR A 84 18.97 4.69 3.18
C THR A 84 17.59 4.59 2.54
N ASN A 85 17.41 5.26 1.41
CA ASN A 85 16.19 5.20 0.61
C ASN A 85 16.52 4.89 -0.84
N SER A 86 15.60 4.20 -1.51
CA SER A 86 15.66 3.93 -2.95
C SER A 86 14.30 4.21 -3.56
N ASP A 87 14.27 5.04 -4.59
CA ASP A 87 13.06 5.38 -5.33
C ASP A 87 12.80 4.33 -6.41
N PHE A 88 11.53 4.03 -6.67
CA PHE A 88 11.13 3.16 -7.78
C PHE A 88 9.98 3.77 -8.58
N ARG A 89 9.92 3.39 -9.86
CA ARG A 89 8.83 3.73 -10.76
C ARG A 89 8.45 2.51 -11.57
N GLU A 90 7.21 2.10 -11.44
CA GLU A 90 6.68 0.92 -12.12
C GLU A 90 5.41 1.25 -12.91
N GLU A 91 5.12 0.42 -13.90
CA GLU A 91 3.92 0.50 -14.72
C GLU A 91 3.15 -0.81 -14.63
N ILE A 92 1.89 -0.74 -14.19
CA ILE A 92 0.97 -1.87 -14.19
C ILE A 92 0.09 -1.75 -15.43
N GLU A 93 0.22 -2.67 -16.38
CA GLU A 93 -0.56 -2.67 -17.62
C GLU A 93 -1.95 -3.25 -17.36
N ILE A 94 -3.00 -2.47 -17.61
CA ILE A 94 -4.40 -2.90 -17.47
C ILE A 94 -5.13 -2.38 -18.71
N GLU A 95 -5.41 -3.28 -19.66
CA GLU A 95 -6.03 -2.90 -20.93
C GLU A 95 -7.44 -2.31 -20.75
N GLY A 96 -7.74 -1.23 -21.49
CA GLY A 96 -9.06 -0.60 -21.53
C GLY A 96 -9.28 0.49 -20.48
N ILE A 97 -8.31 0.77 -19.61
CA ILE A 97 -8.41 1.85 -18.62
C ILE A 97 -8.08 3.22 -19.22
N THR A 98 -8.66 4.28 -18.66
CA THR A 98 -8.46 5.68 -19.07
C THR A 98 -8.34 6.63 -17.87
N GLU A 99 -7.80 7.83 -18.11
CA GLU A 99 -7.47 8.82 -17.05
C GLU A 99 -8.68 9.30 -16.23
N ASP A 100 -9.91 9.12 -16.72
CA ASP A 100 -11.16 9.47 -16.05
C ASP A 100 -11.68 8.39 -15.08
N MET A 101 -11.01 7.24 -15.02
CA MET A 101 -11.33 6.15 -14.10
C MET A 101 -10.69 6.35 -12.71
N ILE A 102 -11.18 5.61 -11.72
CA ILE A 102 -10.69 5.66 -10.34
C ILE A 102 -9.72 4.50 -10.13
N GLY A 103 -8.49 4.80 -9.71
CA GLY A 103 -7.45 3.82 -9.47
C GLY A 103 -7.06 3.75 -8.00
N GLU A 104 -6.83 2.54 -7.53
CA GLU A 104 -6.24 2.23 -6.24
C GLU A 104 -5.01 1.37 -6.48
N THR A 105 -3.93 1.63 -5.75
CA THR A 105 -2.72 0.83 -5.82
C THR A 105 -2.22 0.52 -4.43
N GLY A 106 -1.69 -0.68 -4.25
CA GLY A 106 -1.04 -1.07 -3.02
C GLY A 106 0.21 -1.86 -3.29
N TYR A 107 0.84 -2.28 -2.19
CA TYR A 107 2.07 -3.04 -2.23
C TYR A 107 2.08 -4.13 -1.17
N LYS A 108 2.98 -5.08 -1.36
CA LYS A 108 3.43 -6.04 -0.35
C LYS A 108 4.94 -6.18 -0.47
N LEU A 109 5.65 -5.83 0.59
CA LEU A 109 7.08 -6.13 0.70
C LEU A 109 7.22 -7.61 1.01
N GLU A 110 7.77 -8.39 0.09
CA GLU A 110 7.88 -9.84 0.25
C GLU A 110 9.06 -10.20 1.16
N TYR A 111 10.25 -9.74 0.78
CA TYR A 111 11.48 -9.88 1.57
C TYR A 111 12.55 -8.92 1.10
N ILE A 112 13.59 -8.77 1.92
CA ILE A 112 14.80 -8.02 1.57
C ILE A 112 16.00 -8.96 1.71
N GLU A 113 16.76 -9.07 0.64
CA GLU A 113 18.07 -9.70 0.67
C GLU A 113 19.14 -8.63 0.92
N TYR A 114 20.20 -9.03 1.62
CA TYR A 114 21.35 -8.18 1.85
C TYR A 114 22.64 -8.95 1.58
N ASP A 115 23.67 -8.21 1.17
CA ASP A 115 25.03 -8.70 1.03
C ASP A 115 26.01 -7.71 1.65
N LEU A 116 26.91 -8.19 2.51
CA LEU A 116 28.00 -7.39 3.06
C LEU A 116 29.17 -7.42 2.06
N VAL A 117 29.21 -6.42 1.18
CA VAL A 117 30.19 -6.33 0.09
C VAL A 117 31.60 -6.15 0.64
N ASP A 118 31.73 -5.31 1.66
CA ASP A 118 32.92 -5.18 2.51
C ASP A 118 32.52 -4.65 3.90
N GLU A 119 33.48 -4.45 4.80
CA GLU A 119 33.25 -4.00 6.18
C GLU A 119 32.60 -2.60 6.30
N ARG A 120 32.44 -1.87 5.19
CA ARG A 120 31.86 -0.51 5.12
C ARG A 120 30.78 -0.35 4.05
N LYS A 121 30.39 -1.43 3.37
CA LYS A 121 29.42 -1.40 2.27
C LYS A 121 28.44 -2.56 2.34
N VAL A 122 27.15 -2.25 2.35
CA VAL A 122 26.06 -3.24 2.28
C VAL A 122 25.24 -3.01 1.02
N SER A 123 24.99 -4.09 0.26
CA SER A 123 24.01 -4.11 -0.83
C SER A 123 22.68 -4.63 -0.31
N LEU A 124 21.58 -4.02 -0.74
CA LEU A 124 20.22 -4.35 -0.34
C LEU A 124 19.35 -4.55 -1.58
N ASN A 125 18.54 -5.60 -1.60
CA ASN A 125 17.62 -5.94 -2.67
C ASN A 125 16.24 -6.22 -2.08
N ALA A 126 15.27 -5.32 -2.31
CA ALA A 126 13.89 -5.50 -1.87
C ALA A 126 13.04 -6.09 -2.99
N PHE A 127 12.36 -7.19 -2.70
CA PHE A 127 11.36 -7.79 -3.58
C PHE A 127 9.98 -7.28 -3.16
N VAL A 128 9.32 -6.55 -4.06
CA VAL A 128 8.03 -5.89 -3.78
C VAL A 128 7.00 -6.33 -4.82
N THR A 129 5.87 -6.83 -4.34
CA THR A 129 4.67 -7.03 -5.16
C THR A 129 3.87 -5.73 -5.15
N LEU A 130 3.60 -5.17 -6.31
CA LEU A 130 2.69 -4.03 -6.48
C LEU A 130 1.40 -4.52 -7.13
N TRP A 131 0.28 -3.99 -6.69
CA TRP A 131 -1.01 -4.27 -7.32
C TRP A 131 -1.73 -2.97 -7.67
N GLY A 132 -2.50 -3.01 -8.75
CA GLY A 132 -3.32 -1.90 -9.22
C GLY A 132 -4.73 -2.38 -9.50
N LYS A 133 -5.71 -1.66 -8.97
CA LYS A 133 -7.15 -1.89 -9.15
C LYS A 133 -7.77 -0.64 -9.78
N VAL A 134 -8.52 -0.80 -10.86
CA VAL A 134 -9.17 0.32 -11.54
C VAL A 134 -10.67 0.08 -11.68
N GLU A 135 -11.46 1.07 -11.29
CA GLU A 135 -12.91 1.06 -11.28
C GLU A 135 -13.46 2.24 -12.10
N GLN A 136 -14.60 2.03 -12.77
CA GLN A 136 -15.34 3.08 -13.44
C GLN A 136 -16.73 3.21 -12.85
N THR A 137 -17.10 4.43 -12.44
CA THR A 137 -18.46 4.74 -12.02
C THR A 137 -19.34 4.98 -13.24
N ASN A 138 -20.30 4.08 -13.48
CA ASN A 138 -21.29 4.21 -14.53
C ASN A 138 -22.62 4.72 -13.98
N SER A 139 -23.33 5.52 -14.77
CA SER A 139 -24.70 5.95 -14.47
C SER A 139 -25.70 5.16 -15.32
N VAL A 140 -26.53 4.34 -14.67
CA VAL A 140 -27.58 3.55 -15.30
C VAL A 140 -28.92 4.23 -15.05
N GLU A 141 -29.61 4.62 -16.11
CA GLU A 141 -30.98 5.12 -16.02
C GLU A 141 -31.94 3.93 -15.89
N ILE A 142 -32.71 3.91 -14.81
CA ILE A 142 -33.74 2.90 -14.56
C ILE A 142 -35.13 3.52 -14.61
N ILE A 143 -36.10 2.75 -15.08
CA ILE A 143 -37.51 3.13 -15.05
C ILE A 143 -38.08 2.69 -13.70
N GLY A 144 -38.22 3.65 -12.77
CA GLY A 144 -38.78 3.40 -11.45
C GLY A 144 -40.30 3.20 -11.49
N GLU A 145 -41.01 4.08 -12.20
CA GLU A 145 -42.47 4.07 -12.24
C GLU A 145 -43.01 4.51 -13.60
N VAL A 146 -44.17 3.99 -14.01
CA VAL A 146 -44.91 4.47 -15.18
C VAL A 146 -46.30 4.87 -14.72
N LYS A 147 -46.60 6.17 -14.78
CA LYS A 147 -47.88 6.76 -14.42
C LYS A 147 -48.74 6.93 -15.68
N GLU A 148 -50.01 6.55 -15.58
CA GLU A 148 -51.04 6.58 -16.63
C GLU A 148 -50.81 5.73 -17.90
N GLY A 149 -51.58 4.63 -17.98
CA GLY A 149 -51.98 3.97 -19.21
C GLY A 149 -53.02 2.90 -18.90
N GLN A 150 -54.19 2.96 -19.54
CA GLN A 150 -55.19 1.88 -19.42
C GLN A 150 -54.64 0.64 -20.13
N ASN A 151 -54.64 -0.53 -19.47
CA ASN A 151 -54.16 -1.83 -19.96
C ASN A 151 -52.64 -2.00 -20.20
N LEU A 152 -51.77 -1.46 -19.33
CA LEU A 152 -50.33 -1.77 -19.35
C LEU A 152 -50.01 -3.02 -18.50
N GLN A 153 -49.29 -3.98 -19.07
CA GLN A 153 -48.61 -5.06 -18.34
C GLN A 153 -47.13 -4.72 -18.19
N PHE A 154 -46.59 -4.92 -16.99
CA PHE A 154 -45.19 -4.65 -16.68
C PHE A 154 -44.44 -5.95 -16.39
N LEU A 155 -43.28 -6.12 -17.01
CA LEU A 155 -42.28 -7.10 -16.60
C LEU A 155 -41.21 -6.36 -15.79
N LYS A 156 -41.12 -6.66 -14.49
CA LYS A 156 -40.15 -6.04 -13.59
C LYS A 156 -39.05 -7.04 -13.25
N GLU A 157 -37.81 -6.57 -13.24
CA GLU A 157 -36.65 -7.33 -12.78
C GLU A 157 -36.12 -6.72 -11.47
N ARG A 158 -35.60 -7.57 -10.58
CA ARG A 158 -34.91 -7.11 -9.37
C ARG A 158 -33.42 -7.13 -9.63
N ILE A 159 -32.79 -5.97 -9.57
CA ILE A 159 -31.33 -5.82 -9.70
C ILE A 159 -30.73 -5.70 -8.31
N LYS A 160 -29.68 -6.49 -8.02
CA LYS A 160 -28.81 -6.27 -6.87
C LYS A 160 -27.59 -5.49 -7.35
N TYR A 161 -27.27 -4.40 -6.68
CA TYR A 161 -26.12 -3.57 -6.98
C TYR A 161 -25.48 -3.12 -5.66
N ASN A 162 -24.21 -2.76 -5.71
CA ASN A 162 -23.52 -2.13 -4.60
C ASN A 162 -23.62 -0.61 -4.79
N ASP A 163 -24.13 0.07 -3.77
CA ASP A 163 -24.19 1.53 -3.72
C ASP A 163 -23.15 2.02 -2.72
N ILE A 164 -22.13 2.73 -3.19
CA ILE A 164 -21.14 3.36 -2.31
C ILE A 164 -21.70 4.71 -1.87
N PHE A 165 -22.35 4.73 -0.70
CA PHE A 165 -22.90 5.97 -0.13
C PHE A 165 -21.80 6.98 0.25
N ALA A 166 -20.65 6.49 0.71
CA ALA A 166 -19.50 7.31 1.07
C ALA A 166 -18.22 6.47 1.05
N ARG A 167 -17.11 7.07 0.61
CA ARG A 167 -15.74 6.57 0.82
C ARG A 167 -15.02 7.61 1.66
N GLU A 168 -14.73 7.28 2.91
CA GLU A 168 -14.01 8.15 3.84
C GLU A 168 -12.69 7.48 4.25
N GLU A 169 -11.60 8.22 4.12
CA GLU A 169 -10.35 7.88 4.79
C GLU A 169 -10.27 8.65 6.10
N THR A 170 -10.08 7.93 7.21
CA THR A 170 -9.88 8.54 8.52
C THR A 170 -8.52 8.16 9.06
N TYR A 171 -7.78 9.17 9.53
CA TYR A 171 -6.49 8.98 10.19
C TYR A 171 -6.69 8.98 11.71
N VAL A 172 -6.26 7.92 12.38
CA VAL A 172 -6.31 7.80 13.86
C VAL A 172 -4.90 7.76 14.42
N LEU A 173 -4.61 8.62 15.40
CA LEU A 173 -3.35 8.59 16.13
C LEU A 173 -3.47 7.64 17.32
N LEU A 174 -2.86 6.46 17.22
CA LEU A 174 -2.72 5.53 18.33
C LEU A 174 -1.52 5.94 19.18
N LYS A 175 -1.74 6.15 20.48
CA LYS A 175 -0.68 6.39 21.47
C LYS A 175 -0.76 5.33 22.54
N GLU A 176 0.35 4.65 22.75
CA GLU A 176 0.51 3.66 23.81
C GLU A 176 1.79 3.96 24.60
N ALA A 177 1.77 3.65 25.89
CA ALA A 177 2.90 3.82 26.79
C ALA A 177 3.10 2.51 27.55
N PHE A 178 4.35 2.09 27.69
CA PHE A 178 4.73 0.90 28.43
C PHE A 178 5.71 1.28 29.54
N GLU A 179 5.57 0.65 30.70
CA GLU A 179 6.50 0.80 31.82
C GLU A 179 7.57 -0.29 31.74
N ILE A 180 8.82 0.11 31.97
CA ILE A 180 9.93 -0.82 32.14
C ILE A 180 10.12 -1.05 33.63
N GLY A 181 10.29 -2.33 34.03
CA GLY A 181 10.53 -2.68 35.42
C GLY A 181 11.81 -2.05 35.96
N GLU A 182 11.79 -1.62 37.23
CA GLU A 182 12.91 -0.88 37.87
C GLU A 182 14.25 -1.64 37.90
N GLU A 183 14.22 -2.96 37.67
CA GLU A 183 15.38 -3.85 37.64
C GLU A 183 16.14 -3.79 36.29
N LEU A 184 15.54 -3.22 35.25
CA LEU A 184 16.12 -3.14 33.91
C LEU A 184 16.86 -1.81 33.71
N PRO A 185 17.95 -1.78 32.93
CA PRO A 185 18.66 -0.55 32.62
C PRO A 185 17.78 0.42 31.83
N ALA A 186 18.16 1.70 31.83
CA ALA A 186 17.49 2.70 31.00
C ALA A 186 17.56 2.33 29.51
N ILE A 187 16.47 2.56 28.79
CA ILE A 187 16.45 2.41 27.33
C ILE A 187 17.38 3.45 26.73
N GLU A 188 18.37 3.00 25.98
CA GLU A 188 19.22 3.89 25.18
C GLU A 188 18.56 4.19 23.82
N GLU A 189 18.15 3.15 23.09
CA GLU A 189 17.53 3.27 21.77
C GLU A 189 16.49 2.18 21.53
N VAL A 190 15.42 2.51 20.79
CA VAL A 190 14.46 1.53 20.26
C VAL A 190 14.87 1.15 18.84
N LEU A 191 15.40 -0.06 18.67
CA LEU A 191 15.90 -0.52 17.38
C LEU A 191 14.78 -0.88 16.39
N LYS A 192 13.66 -1.41 16.89
CA LYS A 192 12.53 -1.88 16.08
C LYS A 192 11.20 -1.79 16.82
N ILE A 193 10.12 -1.53 16.08
CA ILE A 193 8.73 -1.70 16.52
C ILE A 193 8.00 -2.50 15.43
N ASP A 194 7.43 -3.64 15.80
CA ASP A 194 6.55 -4.43 14.93
C ASP A 194 5.09 -4.23 15.35
N LEU A 195 4.24 -3.78 14.43
CA LEU A 195 2.80 -3.62 14.64
C LEU A 195 2.03 -4.50 13.65
N HIS A 196 1.14 -5.35 14.17
CA HIS A 196 0.25 -6.17 13.36
C HIS A 196 -1.20 -5.69 13.56
N PRO A 197 -1.67 -4.72 12.75
CA PRO A 197 -3.06 -4.30 12.80
C PRO A 197 -3.98 -5.43 12.34
N TYR A 198 -5.09 -5.63 13.05
CA TYR A 198 -6.14 -6.57 12.67
C TYR A 198 -7.39 -5.80 12.26
N GLU A 199 -7.82 -5.98 11.02
CA GLU A 199 -9.07 -5.42 10.51
C GLU A 199 -10.25 -6.35 10.84
N LYS A 200 -11.36 -5.76 11.27
CA LYS A 200 -12.61 -6.48 11.51
C LYS A 200 -13.74 -5.84 10.72
N GLU A 201 -14.22 -6.53 9.70
CA GLU A 201 -15.42 -6.13 8.99
C GLU A 201 -16.66 -6.29 9.87
N ILE A 202 -17.51 -5.26 9.89
CA ILE A 202 -18.82 -5.30 10.54
C ILE A 202 -19.86 -5.05 9.45
N ASN A 203 -20.60 -6.10 9.11
CA ASN A 203 -21.77 -5.97 8.26
C ASN A 203 -22.92 -5.36 9.08
N ILE A 204 -23.35 -4.15 8.72
CA ILE A 204 -24.54 -3.54 9.29
C ILE A 204 -25.71 -3.91 8.39
N SER A 205 -26.58 -4.79 8.90
CA SER A 205 -27.81 -5.26 8.24
C SER A 205 -29.02 -4.41 8.60
#